data_AF-A0AAW3RJG4-F1
#
_entry.id   AF-A0AAW3RJG4-F1
#
_cell.length_a   1.000
_cell.length_b   1.000
_cell.length_c   1.000
_cell.angle_alpha   90.00
_cell.angle_beta   90.00
_cell.angle_gamma   90.00
#
_symmetry.space_group_name_H-M   'P 1'
#
loop_
_entity.id
_entity.type
_entity.pdbx_description
1 polymer ?
#
loop_
_entity_poly.entity_id
_entity_poly.type
_entity_poly.pdbx_seq_one_letter_code
_entity_poly.pdbx_strand_id
1 'polypeptide(L)'
;MGEKFAMPDYQGWDAYADWMTDLSWIPNQQICVIIDDYGSFLRKDLRARKDSMEIFKDDILPFWEKDVLKFVVGGKTRAFNVYLVN
;
A
#
# COMPACT_ATOMS: atom_id res chain seq x y z
N MET A 1 7.94 8.77 -3.79
CA MET A 1 8.19 7.36 -3.42
C MET A 1 9.12 6.70 -4.43
N GLY A 2 8.77 6.72 -5.73
CA GLY A 2 9.52 6.06 -6.80
C GLY A 2 11.03 6.31 -6.84
N GLU A 3 11.48 7.56 -6.84
CA GLU A 3 12.93 7.87 -6.86
C GLU A 3 13.67 7.41 -5.60
N LYS A 4 13.04 7.55 -4.43
CA LYS A 4 13.66 7.21 -3.13
C LYS A 4 13.82 5.70 -2.94
N PHE A 5 13.00 4.90 -3.62
CA PHE A 5 13.03 3.44 -3.56
C PHE A 5 13.45 2.79 -4.90
N ALA A 6 13.95 3.59 -5.85
CA ALA A 6 14.38 3.13 -7.17
C ALA A 6 13.35 2.22 -7.89
N MET A 7 12.08 2.59 -7.83
CA MET A 7 10.99 1.85 -8.48
C MET A 7 10.96 2.26 -9.97
N PRO A 8 11.24 1.38 -10.94
CA PRO A 8 11.30 1.75 -12.37
C PRO A 8 9.94 2.15 -12.96
N ASP A 9 8.85 1.56 -12.50
CA ASP A 9 7.48 1.79 -12.99
C ASP A 9 6.55 2.16 -11.82
N TYR A 10 6.60 3.43 -11.40
CA TYR A 10 5.84 3.93 -10.22
C TYR A 10 4.74 4.92 -10.57
N GLN A 11 4.49 5.15 -11.85
CA GLN A 11 3.56 6.17 -12.29
C GLN A 11 2.12 5.64 -12.27
N GLY A 12 1.26 6.33 -11.52
CA GLY A 12 -0.16 6.02 -11.43
C GLY A 12 -0.53 5.13 -10.23
N TRP A 13 -1.83 4.97 -10.04
CA TRP A 13 -2.41 4.24 -8.92
C TRP A 13 -2.27 2.72 -9.05
N ASP A 14 -2.37 2.19 -10.27
CA ASP A 14 -2.19 0.76 -10.54
C ASP A 14 -0.76 0.32 -10.19
N ALA A 15 0.24 1.07 -10.68
CA ALA A 15 1.64 0.85 -10.33
C ALA A 15 1.87 0.94 -8.82
N TYR A 16 1.23 1.89 -8.14
CA TYR A 16 1.30 1.99 -6.68
C TYR A 16 0.73 0.74 -6.00
N ALA A 17 -0.44 0.25 -6.42
CA ALA A 17 -1.05 -0.96 -5.87
C ALA A 17 -0.18 -2.21 -6.10
N ASP A 18 0.38 -2.37 -7.29
CA ASP A 18 1.30 -3.46 -7.62
C ASP A 18 2.50 -3.49 -6.66
N TRP A 19 3.13 -2.34 -6.44
CA TRP A 19 4.24 -2.25 -5.49
C TRP A 19 3.85 -2.53 -4.05
N MET A 20 2.65 -2.12 -3.63
CA MET A 20 2.15 -2.34 -2.27
C MET A 20 1.70 -3.79 -2.03
N THR A 21 1.45 -4.56 -3.09
CA THR A 21 1.19 -6.00 -3.04
C THR A 21 2.46 -6.84 -3.25
N ASP A 22 3.51 -6.27 -3.86
CA ASP A 22 4.84 -6.89 -3.96
C ASP A 22 5.81 -6.44 -2.84
N LEU A 23 5.39 -6.62 -1.59
CA LEU A 23 6.22 -6.36 -0.40
C LEU A 23 6.78 -7.64 0.22
N SER A 24 6.82 -8.72 -0.56
CA SER A 24 7.26 -10.03 -0.08
C SER A 24 8.72 -10.05 0.38
N TRP A 25 9.54 -9.14 -0.16
CA TRP A 25 10.95 -8.94 0.19
C TRP A 25 11.19 -8.36 1.60
N ILE A 26 10.16 -7.78 2.24
CA ILE A 26 10.26 -7.34 3.63
C ILE A 26 10.23 -8.59 4.53
N PRO A 27 11.26 -8.82 5.36
CA PRO A 27 11.41 -10.08 6.11
C PRO A 27 10.39 -10.23 7.25
N ASN A 28 9.79 -9.13 7.71
CA ASN A 28 8.80 -9.14 8.78
C ASN A 28 7.42 -9.54 8.26
N GLN A 29 6.69 -10.33 9.06
CA GLN A 29 5.32 -10.75 8.75
C GLN A 29 4.27 -9.64 8.92
N GLN A 30 4.69 -8.46 9.36
CA GLN A 30 3.84 -7.30 9.56
C GLN A 30 4.39 -6.09 8.81
N ILE A 31 3.48 -5.42 8.10
CA ILE A 31 3.74 -4.18 7.38
C ILE A 31 2.89 -3.10 8.03
N CYS A 32 3.51 -1.97 8.33
CA CYS A 32 2.88 -0.81 8.93
C CYS A 32 3.13 0.40 8.05
N VAL A 33 2.04 1.02 7.59
CA VAL A 33 2.07 2.29 6.88
C VAL A 33 1.54 3.36 7.83
N ILE A 34 2.33 4.40 8.05
CA ILE A 34 1.95 5.55 8.86
C ILE A 34 1.83 6.74 7.94
N ILE A 35 0.62 7.29 7.85
CA ILE A 35 0.37 8.57 7.21
C ILE A 35 0.33 9.61 8.32
N ASP A 36 1.47 10.25 8.53
CA ASP A 36 1.65 11.33 9.48
C ASP A 36 1.10 12.65 8.93
N ASP A 37 0.61 13.51 9.83
CA ASP A 37 -0.14 14.73 9.50
C ASP A 37 -1.20 14.48 8.40
N TYR A 38 -2.13 13.56 8.69
CA TYR A 38 -3.20 13.20 7.77
C TYR A 38 -4.07 14.41 7.41
N GLY A 39 -4.14 15.44 8.26
CA GLY A 39 -4.77 16.72 7.94
C GLY A 39 -4.19 17.38 6.69
N SER A 40 -2.85 17.37 6.56
CA SER A 40 -2.14 17.91 5.40
C SER A 40 -1.97 16.91 4.25
N PHE A 41 -2.10 15.62 4.51
CA PHE A 41 -1.95 14.56 3.49
C PHE A 41 -2.87 14.79 2.29
N LEU A 42 -2.24 14.99 1.12
CA LEU A 42 -2.89 15.26 -0.17
C LEU A 42 -3.98 16.33 -0.11
N ARG A 43 -3.86 17.32 0.80
CA ARG A 43 -4.88 18.37 1.00
C ARG A 43 -5.17 19.20 -0.27
N LYS A 44 -4.18 19.34 -1.15
CA LYS A 44 -4.30 20.08 -2.42
C LYS A 44 -4.91 19.26 -3.55
N ASP A 45 -5.00 17.93 -3.38
CA ASP A 45 -5.55 17.01 -4.37
C ASP A 45 -6.47 16.00 -3.66
N LEU A 46 -7.70 16.44 -3.42
CA LEU A 46 -8.70 15.64 -2.70
C LEU A 46 -9.10 14.37 -3.45
N ARG A 47 -8.97 14.37 -4.78
CA ARG A 47 -9.23 13.18 -5.59
C ARG A 47 -8.14 12.16 -5.33
N ALA A 48 -6.87 12.55 -5.47
CA ALA A 48 -5.74 11.66 -5.15
C ALA A 48 -5.80 11.16 -3.69
N ARG A 49 -6.21 12.02 -2.75
CA ARG A 49 -6.42 11.61 -1.35
C ARG A 49 -7.45 10.49 -1.25
N LYS A 50 -8.60 10.67 -1.88
CA LYS A 50 -9.67 9.67 -1.89
C LYS A 50 -9.20 8.37 -2.55
N ASP A 51 -8.66 8.46 -3.77
CA ASP A 51 -8.18 7.32 -4.54
C ASP A 51 -7.14 6.51 -3.73
N SER A 52 -6.20 7.18 -3.06
CA SER A 52 -5.19 6.49 -2.22
C SER A 52 -5.81 5.67 -1.08
N MET A 53 -6.88 6.18 -0.46
CA MET A 53 -7.54 5.51 0.66
C MET A 53 -8.42 4.35 0.16
N GLU A 54 -9.03 4.50 -1.01
CA GLU A 54 -9.79 3.43 -1.67
C GLU A 54 -8.85 2.28 -2.04
N ILE A 55 -7.69 2.54 -2.63
CA ILE A 55 -6.69 1.50 -2.97
C ILE A 55 -6.23 0.72 -1.74
N PHE A 56 -5.97 1.41 -0.61
CA PHE A 56 -5.63 0.70 0.62
C PHE A 56 -6.76 -0.24 1.05
N LYS A 57 -8.00 0.24 1.04
CA LYS A 57 -9.15 -0.48 1.56
C LYS A 57 -9.60 -1.63 0.65
N ASP A 58 -9.59 -1.41 -0.65
CA ASP A 58 -10.24 -2.28 -1.62
C ASP A 58 -9.24 -3.25 -2.28
N ASP A 59 -7.95 -2.88 -2.37
CA ASP A 59 -6.91 -3.69 -3.03
C ASP A 59 -5.85 -4.20 -2.04
N ILE A 60 -5.14 -3.30 -1.34
CA ILE A 60 -3.93 -3.66 -0.59
C ILE A 60 -4.24 -4.48 0.67
N LEU A 61 -5.18 -4.01 1.51
CA LEU A 61 -5.54 -4.72 2.74
C LEU A 61 -6.13 -6.12 2.44
N PRO A 62 -7.13 -6.27 1.53
CA PRO A 62 -7.67 -7.58 1.19
C PRO A 62 -6.63 -8.52 0.58
N PHE A 63 -5.67 -7.99 -0.19
CA PHE A 63 -4.59 -8.78 -0.75
C PHE A 63 -3.78 -9.49 0.35
N TRP A 64 -3.29 -8.76 1.34
CA TRP A 64 -2.47 -9.31 2.40
C TRP A 64 -3.24 -10.17 3.41
N GLU A 65 -4.55 -9.92 3.57
CA GLU A 65 -5.42 -10.70 4.45
C GLU A 65 -5.80 -12.08 3.86
N LYS A 66 -6.04 -12.17 2.56
CA LYS A 66 -6.58 -13.39 1.94
C LYS A 66 -6.08 -13.69 0.53
N ASP A 67 -5.91 -12.71 -0.33
CA ASP A 67 -5.76 -12.99 -1.76
C ASP A 67 -4.32 -13.36 -2.15
N VAL A 68 -3.33 -12.99 -1.33
CA VAL A 68 -1.95 -13.45 -1.44
C VAL A 68 -1.84 -14.99 -1.46
N LEU A 69 -2.76 -15.69 -0.78
CA LEU A 69 -2.80 -17.16 -0.77
C LEU A 69 -3.23 -17.77 -2.11
N LYS A 70 -3.96 -16.99 -2.93
CA LYS A 70 -4.49 -17.43 -4.23
C LYS A 70 -3.56 -17.04 -5.38
N PHE A 71 -2.99 -15.84 -5.30
CA PHE A 71 -2.27 -15.24 -6.42
C PHE A 71 -0.75 -15.41 -6.32
N VAL A 72 -0.19 -15.73 -5.14
CA VAL A 72 1.26 -15.89 -4.95
C VAL A 72 1.60 -17.32 -4.54
N VAL A 73 2.46 -17.98 -5.31
CA VAL A 73 2.96 -19.32 -4.99
C VAL A 73 3.77 -19.27 -3.70
N GLY A 74 3.31 -20.00 -2.68
CA GLY A 74 3.91 -19.94 -1.34
C GLY A 74 3.62 -18.64 -0.59
N GLY A 75 2.66 -17.84 -1.07
CA GLY A 75 2.16 -16.65 -0.41
C GLY A 75 1.69 -16.94 1.01
N LYS A 76 1.93 -15.98 1.91
CA LYS A 76 1.49 -16.06 3.30
C LYS A 76 0.76 -14.77 3.64
N THR A 77 -0.35 -14.90 4.36
CA THR A 77 -1.05 -13.74 4.88
C THR A 77 -0.14 -12.94 5.81
N ARG A 78 -0.33 -11.63 5.83
CA ARG A 78 0.46 -10.71 6.63
C ARG A 78 -0.46 -9.70 7.29
N ALA A 79 -0.10 -9.27 8.50
CA ALA A 79 -0.76 -8.14 9.11
C ALA A 79 -0.32 -6.87 8.36
N PHE A 80 -1.27 -6.20 7.72
CA PHE A 80 -1.04 -4.93 7.06
C PHE A 80 -1.86 -3.85 7.76
N ASN A 81 -1.19 -2.92 8.43
CA ASN A 81 -1.87 -1.88 9.19
C ASN A 81 -1.59 -0.51 8.58
N VAL A 82 -2.65 0.29 8.43
CA VAL A 82 -2.56 1.70 8.00
C VAL A 82 -3.01 2.57 9.17
N TYR A 83 -2.12 3.44 9.65
CA TYR A 83 -2.41 4.40 10.72
C TYR A 83 -2.47 5.81 10.14
N LEU A 84 -3.56 6.51 10.46
CA LEU A 84 -3.76 7.92 10.12
C LEU A 84 -3.52 8.72 11.39
N VAL A 85 -2.43 9.48 11.42
CA VAL A 85 -2.01 10.28 12.59
C VAL A 85 -2.22 11.75 12.28
N ASN A 86 -2.65 12.52 13.29
CA ASN A 86 -2.84 13.97 13.22
C ASN A 86 -1.90 14.67 14.21
#